data_AF-A0AAF0W7C2-F1
#
_entry.id   AF-A0AAF0W7C2-F1
#
_cell.length_a   1.000
_cell.length_b   1.000
_cell.length_c   1.000
_cell.angle_alpha   90.00
_cell.angle_beta   90.00
_cell.angle_gamma   90.00
#
_symmetry.space_group_name_H-M   'P 1'
#
loop_
_entity.id
_entity.type
_entity.pdbx_description
1 polymer ?
#
loop_
_entity_poly.entity_id
_entity_poly.type
_entity_poly.pdbx_seq_one_letter_code
_entity_poly.pdbx_strand_id
1 'polypeptide(L)'
;MIPYLKKLVTGQFHSLFTLYQVAVFLLQSIFTGNSFFGYKSQKLGSRSVAYELQCSDGNTTQICPLNNPEIFDTDNLSAPQCPEYFRWIYEDLRPWKRTGLTREIVESGIDKANFRILVVDGKLYMDKYSDVFQTRDVFTVWGILQLLKLYPGKVPDLDFLFHCGDLPVIPRSDYMGANASVPPPVFHYCRDDSTLDLVFPDWSFWGWPEINIRPWVSLKNELKKGNKKIKWRKRKPYAHWQGNSWVSDNRGDLMKCNVTDKNDWNARLYQVNWEDEIKTGFKHTNLADQCTHRYKIYIEGRAWSVSEKYILACDSMTLLVKPQFYDFFTRSLQPLVHYWPINNNNKCQSIQFAVDWGNSYQNEAQRIGRAGSNFIKEGLKMENVYDYMYHTLNEYAKLMKYKPTVPPKAIELCSETMACSEHEEPNKRFKVESMVKNPSESSPCILAPPYSRNEIDAMKEKQESIRKQVEEWEGSEDVRKVNY
;
A
#
# COMPACT_ATOMS: atom_id res chain seq x y z
N MET A 1 -61.41 40.35 43.44
CA MET A 1 -60.16 39.95 44.12
C MET A 1 -59.11 39.72 43.04
N ILE A 2 -58.21 40.63 42.64
CA ILE A 2 -57.13 41.28 43.43
C ILE A 2 -56.64 40.31 44.52
N PRO A 3 -55.39 39.79 44.55
CA PRO A 3 -54.16 40.19 43.83
C PRO A 3 -53.18 39.03 43.44
N TYR A 4 -52.87 38.77 42.17
CA TYR A 4 -51.66 37.99 41.81
C TYR A 4 -50.95 38.41 40.51
N LEU A 5 -51.36 39.54 39.91
CA LEU A 5 -50.89 40.01 38.59
C LEU A 5 -50.10 41.32 38.65
N LYS A 6 -49.42 41.61 39.77
CA LYS A 6 -48.57 42.81 39.93
C LYS A 6 -47.09 42.54 40.22
N LYS A 7 -46.61 41.28 40.06
CA LYS A 7 -45.18 40.93 40.23
C LYS A 7 -44.46 40.43 38.98
N LEU A 8 -45.13 40.38 37.82
CA LEU A 8 -44.53 39.90 36.56
C LEU A 8 -44.14 41.02 35.57
N VAL A 9 -44.52 42.27 35.81
CA VAL A 9 -44.30 43.37 34.85
C VAL A 9 -43.03 44.19 35.13
N THR A 10 -42.42 44.09 36.31
CA THR A 10 -41.18 44.82 36.64
C THR A 10 -39.89 44.04 36.41
N GLY A 11 -39.94 42.70 36.34
CA GLY A 11 -38.77 41.85 36.08
C GLY A 11 -38.41 41.67 34.60
N GLN A 12 -39.40 41.75 33.70
CA GLN A 12 -39.16 41.58 32.25
C GLN A 12 -38.62 42.85 31.57
N PHE A 13 -38.92 44.05 32.10
CA PHE A 13 -38.42 45.31 31.52
C PHE A 13 -36.94 45.57 31.81
N HIS A 14 -36.41 45.15 32.97
CA HIS A 14 -34.98 45.27 33.25
C HIS A 14 -34.14 44.32 32.38
N SER A 15 -34.61 43.09 32.16
CA SER A 15 -33.89 42.09 31.36
C SER A 15 -33.82 42.47 29.87
N LEU A 16 -34.90 43.02 29.31
CA LEU A 16 -34.94 43.48 27.92
C LEU A 16 -34.11 44.77 27.70
N PHE A 17 -34.00 45.65 28.69
CA PHE A 17 -33.15 46.84 28.59
C PHE A 17 -31.66 46.50 28.62
N THR A 18 -31.25 45.53 29.44
CA THR A 18 -29.87 45.00 29.44
C THR A 18 -29.51 44.26 28.15
N LEU A 19 -30.42 43.47 27.58
CA LEU A 19 -30.18 42.78 26.31
C LEU A 19 -30.07 43.75 25.12
N TYR A 20 -30.85 44.83 25.13
CA TYR A 20 -30.75 45.88 24.11
C TYR A 20 -29.45 46.69 24.22
N GLN A 21 -29.00 47.04 25.43
CA GLN A 21 -27.72 47.75 25.60
C GLN A 21 -26.49 46.89 25.26
N VAL A 22 -26.52 45.58 25.54
CA VAL A 22 -25.46 44.65 25.12
C VAL A 22 -25.44 44.47 23.60
N ALA A 23 -26.61 44.40 22.95
CA ALA A 23 -26.70 44.32 21.50
C ALA A 23 -26.22 45.60 20.79
N VAL A 24 -26.49 46.79 21.36
CA VAL A 24 -25.99 48.08 20.82
C VAL A 24 -24.47 48.20 21.01
N PHE A 25 -23.91 47.72 22.14
CA PHE A 25 -22.45 47.68 22.35
C PHE A 25 -21.74 46.70 21.41
N LEU A 26 -22.33 45.54 21.14
CA LEU A 26 -21.80 44.54 20.21
C LEU A 26 -21.88 45.00 18.74
N LEU A 27 -22.90 45.78 18.36
CA LEU A 27 -23.01 46.34 17.01
C LEU A 27 -22.10 47.56 16.78
N GLN A 28 -21.83 48.38 17.81
CA GLN A 28 -20.87 49.49 17.70
C GLN A 28 -19.42 49.03 17.64
N SER A 29 -19.07 47.92 18.30
CA SER A 29 -17.71 47.35 18.25
C SER A 29 -17.38 46.63 16.93
N ILE A 30 -18.38 46.32 16.10
CA ILE A 30 -18.20 45.79 14.73
C ILE A 30 -17.91 46.91 13.72
N PHE A 31 -18.27 48.17 14.01
CA PHE A 31 -18.11 49.31 13.09
C PHE A 31 -16.98 50.29 13.42
N THR A 32 -16.33 50.17 14.58
CA THR A 32 -15.11 50.92 14.91
C THR A 32 -13.97 49.95 15.15
N GLY A 33 -13.17 49.69 14.12
CA GLY A 33 -12.03 48.76 14.15
C GLY A 33 -10.94 49.14 15.15
N ASN A 34 -11.17 48.84 16.43
CA ASN A 34 -10.19 48.93 17.51
C ASN A 34 -10.16 47.60 18.28
N SER A 35 -9.34 46.66 17.79
CA SER A 35 -8.99 45.43 18.48
C SER A 35 -7.95 45.71 19.57
N PHE A 36 -8.41 46.07 20.77
CA PHE A 36 -7.61 46.05 21.99
C PHE A 36 -7.63 44.65 22.62
N PHE A 37 -6.87 43.72 22.05
CA PHE A 37 -6.29 42.56 22.75
C PHE A 37 -5.13 42.05 21.89
N GLY A 38 -3.96 42.65 22.10
CA GLY A 38 -2.70 42.16 21.54
C GLY A 38 -2.27 40.89 22.25
N TYR A 39 -2.92 39.76 21.96
CA TYR A 39 -2.27 38.46 22.12
C TYR A 39 -1.41 38.28 20.88
N LYS A 40 -0.10 38.55 21.02
CA LYS A 40 0.88 38.05 20.06
C LYS A 40 0.75 36.53 20.07
N SER A 41 -0.05 35.99 19.15
CA SER A 41 0.20 34.64 18.65
C SER A 41 1.60 34.70 18.07
N GLN A 42 2.58 34.22 18.85
CA GLN A 42 3.80 33.72 18.27
C GLN A 42 3.34 32.62 17.32
N LYS A 43 3.22 32.95 16.02
CA LYS A 43 3.52 31.98 14.97
C LYS A 43 4.92 31.48 15.30
N LEU A 44 4.99 30.37 16.02
CA LEU A 44 6.17 29.54 16.03
C LEU A 44 6.35 29.20 14.56
N GLY A 45 7.32 29.84 13.91
CA GLY A 45 7.64 29.54 12.54
C GLY A 45 7.95 28.04 12.49
N SER A 46 7.09 27.26 11.84
CA SER A 46 7.45 25.91 11.41
C SER A 46 8.66 26.08 10.51
N ARG A 47 9.85 25.92 11.08
CA ARG A 47 11.06 25.71 10.30
C ARG A 47 10.85 24.33 9.70
N SER A 48 10.42 24.25 8.45
CA SER A 48 10.44 22.99 7.72
C SER A 48 11.90 22.55 7.63
N VAL A 49 12.31 21.63 8.49
CA VAL A 49 13.64 21.03 8.43
C VAL A 49 13.63 20.10 7.23
N ALA A 50 14.22 20.58 6.13
CA ALA A 50 14.45 19.77 4.96
C ALA A 50 15.63 18.83 5.24
N TYR A 51 15.39 17.52 5.17
CA TYR A 51 16.43 16.51 5.24
C TYR A 51 17.32 16.57 3.99
N GLU A 52 18.61 16.76 4.22
CA GLU A 52 19.67 16.66 3.22
C GLU A 52 20.61 15.51 3.56
N LEU A 53 21.15 14.83 2.55
CA LEU A 53 22.10 13.74 2.76
C LEU A 53 23.48 14.32 3.13
N GLN A 54 23.98 13.93 4.29
CA GLN A 54 25.32 14.30 4.74
C GLN A 54 26.33 13.24 4.28
N CYS A 55 26.76 13.34 3.02
CA CYS A 55 27.75 12.42 2.45
C CYS A 55 29.16 12.86 2.82
N SER A 56 29.93 11.94 3.38
CA SER A 56 31.34 12.18 3.69
C SER A 56 32.20 12.23 2.42
N ASP A 57 33.33 12.94 2.48
CA ASP A 57 34.30 12.94 1.41
C ASP A 57 34.84 11.52 1.17
N GLY A 58 35.10 11.17 -0.10
CA GLY A 58 35.27 9.80 -0.59
C GLY A 58 36.36 8.92 0.04
N ASN A 59 37.15 9.43 0.98
CA ASN A 59 38.17 8.68 1.73
C ASN A 59 37.72 8.26 3.14
N THR A 60 36.52 8.60 3.58
CA THR A 60 36.02 8.28 4.92
C THR A 60 34.82 7.34 4.86
N THR A 61 34.78 6.35 5.76
CA THR A 61 33.64 5.44 5.89
C THR A 61 32.40 6.25 6.25
N GLN A 62 31.34 6.10 5.46
CA GLN A 62 30.06 6.73 5.75
C GLN A 62 29.51 6.16 7.05
N ILE A 63 29.13 7.03 7.97
CA ILE A 63 28.47 6.69 9.24
C ILE A 63 27.15 7.43 9.35
N CYS A 64 26.31 7.01 10.28
CA CYS A 64 25.08 7.71 10.59
C CYS A 64 25.36 9.00 11.37
N PRO A 65 24.69 10.11 11.02
CA PRO A 65 24.84 11.36 11.76
C PRO A 65 24.50 11.15 13.24
N LEU A 66 25.25 11.81 14.13
CA LEU A 66 24.99 11.78 15.57
C LEU A 66 23.71 12.54 15.96
N ASN A 67 23.17 13.35 15.05
CA ASN A 67 21.97 14.13 15.30
C ASN A 67 20.74 13.23 15.17
N ASN A 68 20.04 13.04 16.28
CA ASN A 68 18.73 12.42 16.25
C ASN A 68 17.75 13.31 15.45
N PRO A 69 16.82 12.71 14.69
CA PRO A 69 15.81 13.49 14.00
C PRO A 69 14.98 14.28 15.03
N GLU A 70 14.78 15.57 14.78
CA GLU A 70 13.96 16.42 15.63
C GLU A 70 12.56 15.79 15.78
N ILE A 71 12.12 15.60 17.03
CA ILE A 71 10.79 15.09 17.33
C ILE A 71 9.82 16.26 17.17
N PHE A 72 8.93 16.15 16.18
CA PHE A 72 7.89 17.13 15.96
C PHE A 72 6.61 16.66 16.67
N ASP A 73 6.21 17.41 17.69
CA ASP A 73 4.98 17.16 18.42
C ASP A 73 3.80 17.72 17.61
N THR A 74 3.27 16.90 16.70
CA THR A 74 2.11 17.23 15.86
C THR A 74 0.82 16.74 16.52
N ASP A 75 0.59 17.20 17.74
CA ASP A 75 -0.71 17.10 18.40
C ASP A 75 -1.62 18.23 17.87
N ASN A 76 -2.73 17.85 17.22
CA ASN A 76 -3.87 18.69 16.77
C ASN A 76 -4.03 18.98 15.26
N LEU A 77 -4.04 17.95 14.41
CA LEU A 77 -4.81 18.00 13.16
C LEU A 77 -5.72 16.76 13.08
N SER A 78 -6.94 16.92 12.56
CA SER A 78 -7.90 15.82 12.38
C SER A 78 -7.33 14.81 11.38
N ALA A 79 -6.59 13.82 11.88
CA ALA A 79 -6.00 12.79 11.04
C ALA A 79 -7.12 12.09 10.26
N PRO A 80 -6.96 11.90 8.94
CA PRO A 80 -7.98 11.23 8.14
C PRO A 80 -8.13 9.77 8.59
N GLN A 81 -9.28 9.18 8.30
CA GLN A 81 -9.48 7.75 8.49
C GLN A 81 -8.57 6.96 7.54
N CYS A 82 -7.91 5.91 8.04
CA CYS A 82 -7.13 5.01 7.18
C CYS A 82 -8.05 4.28 6.19
N PRO A 83 -7.54 3.92 5.00
CA PRO A 83 -8.26 3.02 4.09
C PRO A 83 -8.72 1.73 4.78
N GLU A 84 -9.92 1.26 4.42
CA GLU A 84 -10.54 0.05 5.02
C GLU A 84 -9.66 -1.21 4.95
N TYR A 85 -8.77 -1.31 3.95
CA TYR A 85 -7.87 -2.46 3.84
C TYR A 85 -6.84 -2.55 4.98
N PHE A 86 -6.62 -1.48 5.74
CA PHE A 86 -5.71 -1.51 6.90
C PHE A 86 -6.26 -2.39 8.02
N ARG A 87 -7.58 -2.56 8.11
CA ARG A 87 -8.22 -3.39 9.15
C ARG A 87 -7.78 -4.85 9.08
N TRP A 88 -7.23 -5.30 7.95
CA TRP A 88 -6.64 -6.62 7.79
C TRP A 88 -5.38 -6.85 8.64
N ILE A 89 -4.67 -5.79 9.06
CA ILE A 89 -3.51 -5.89 9.97
C ILE A 89 -3.86 -6.70 11.21
N TYR A 90 -5.05 -6.51 11.77
CA TYR A 90 -5.51 -7.25 12.95
C TYR A 90 -5.73 -8.74 12.69
N GLU A 91 -6.19 -9.11 11.49
CA GLU A 91 -6.35 -10.51 11.11
C GLU A 91 -4.99 -11.18 10.89
N ASP A 92 -4.03 -10.44 10.31
CA ASP A 92 -2.67 -10.94 10.11
C ASP A 92 -1.94 -11.17 11.44
N LEU A 93 -2.11 -10.27 12.41
CA LEU A 93 -1.53 -10.37 13.75
C LEU A 93 -2.32 -11.27 14.71
N ARG A 94 -3.50 -11.75 14.31
CA ARG A 94 -4.39 -12.56 15.16
C ARG A 94 -3.71 -13.77 15.81
N PRO A 95 -2.81 -14.52 15.14
CA PRO A 95 -2.15 -15.70 15.75
C PRO A 95 -1.47 -15.40 17.09
N TRP A 96 -0.98 -14.18 17.28
CA TRP A 96 -0.23 -13.78 18.48
C TRP A 96 -1.03 -12.95 19.47
N LYS A 97 -2.31 -12.63 19.18
CA LYS A 97 -3.15 -11.75 20.01
C LYS A 97 -3.23 -12.19 21.47
N ARG A 98 -3.23 -13.50 21.74
CA ARG A 98 -3.31 -14.07 23.10
C ARG A 98 -1.94 -14.34 23.70
N THR A 99 -1.01 -14.85 22.90
CA THR A 99 0.30 -15.32 23.38
C THR A 99 1.33 -14.20 23.50
N GLY A 100 1.14 -13.10 22.76
CA GLY A 100 2.20 -12.12 22.49
C GLY A 100 3.40 -12.75 21.79
N LEU A 101 4.48 -11.97 21.74
CA LEU A 101 5.74 -12.30 21.09
C LEU A 101 6.87 -12.23 22.10
N THR A 102 7.35 -13.41 22.53
CA THR A 102 8.60 -13.51 23.29
C THR A 102 9.78 -13.53 22.33
N ARG A 103 10.99 -13.30 22.86
CA ARG A 103 12.21 -13.35 22.06
C ARG A 103 12.38 -14.71 21.39
N GLU A 104 12.08 -15.79 22.12
CA GLU A 104 12.21 -17.17 21.64
C GLU A 104 11.26 -17.44 20.46
N ILE A 105 10.04 -16.89 20.50
CA ILE A 105 9.08 -17.02 19.38
C ILE A 105 9.60 -16.29 18.15
N VAL A 106 10.09 -15.06 18.30
CA VAL A 106 10.68 -14.30 17.17
C VAL A 106 11.90 -15.04 16.61
N GLU A 107 12.83 -15.44 17.47
CA GLU A 107 14.08 -16.09 17.06
C GLU A 107 13.88 -17.50 16.50
N SER A 108 12.75 -18.16 16.79
CA SER A 108 12.40 -19.45 16.17
C SER A 108 12.18 -19.39 14.66
N GLY A 109 12.04 -18.19 14.07
CA GLY A 109 11.91 -17.99 12.62
C GLY A 109 13.21 -17.60 11.90
N ILE A 110 14.36 -17.54 12.59
CA ILE A 110 15.62 -17.04 11.99
C ILE A 110 16.01 -17.84 10.74
N ASP A 111 15.81 -19.16 10.74
CA ASP A 111 16.12 -20.03 9.59
C ASP A 111 15.21 -19.79 8.38
N LYS A 112 14.08 -19.08 8.57
CA LYS A 112 13.15 -18.68 7.52
C LYS A 112 13.39 -17.26 7.02
N ALA A 113 14.19 -16.46 7.71
CA ALA A 113 14.37 -15.05 7.41
C ALA A 113 15.65 -14.78 6.60
N ASN A 114 15.62 -13.77 5.74
CA ASN A 114 16.84 -13.28 5.08
C ASN A 114 17.57 -12.24 5.95
N PHE A 115 16.83 -11.49 6.77
CA PHE A 115 17.39 -10.54 7.73
C PHE A 115 16.43 -10.27 8.90
N ARG A 116 16.98 -9.74 9.98
CA ARG A 116 16.28 -9.21 11.16
C ARG A 116 16.44 -7.70 11.20
N ILE A 117 15.35 -7.01 11.52
CA ILE A 117 15.32 -5.56 11.70
C ILE A 117 15.01 -5.26 13.16
N LEU A 118 15.75 -4.30 13.71
CA LEU A 118 15.46 -3.70 14.99
C LEU A 118 15.29 -2.20 14.85
N VAL A 119 14.28 -1.64 15.49
CA VAL A 119 14.20 -0.20 15.78
C VAL A 119 14.45 -0.07 17.27
N VAL A 120 15.46 0.69 17.66
CA VAL A 120 15.80 0.96 19.07
C VAL A 120 16.12 2.44 19.21
N ASP A 121 15.41 3.13 20.10
CA ASP A 121 15.56 4.57 20.33
C ASP A 121 15.46 5.39 19.02
N GLY A 122 14.56 4.98 18.11
CA GLY A 122 14.33 5.61 16.82
C GLY A 122 15.39 5.33 15.74
N LYS A 123 16.38 4.47 16.03
CA LYS A 123 17.44 4.09 15.09
C LYS A 123 17.18 2.72 14.51
N LEU A 124 17.50 2.54 13.22
CA LEU A 124 17.32 1.28 12.51
C LEU A 124 18.60 0.45 12.54
N TYR A 125 18.45 -0.82 12.86
CA TYR A 125 19.52 -1.81 12.81
C TYR A 125 19.10 -2.99 11.95
N MET A 126 20.06 -3.58 11.23
CA MET A 126 19.84 -4.78 10.43
C MET A 126 20.90 -5.84 10.74
N ASP A 127 20.45 -7.07 10.98
CA ASP A 127 21.27 -8.27 11.06
C ASP A 127 20.93 -9.18 9.88
N LYS A 128 21.83 -9.28 8.90
CA LYS A 128 21.60 -9.98 7.63
C LYS A 128 22.05 -11.44 7.73
N TYR A 129 21.17 -12.37 7.37
CA TYR A 129 21.39 -13.81 7.50
C TYR A 129 21.75 -14.48 6.18
N SER A 130 21.23 -13.99 5.06
CA SER A 130 21.54 -14.54 3.74
C SER A 130 21.49 -13.47 2.65
N ASP A 131 22.03 -13.80 1.49
CA ASP A 131 21.83 -13.00 0.28
C ASP A 131 20.37 -13.00 -0.15
N VAL A 132 19.99 -11.92 -0.84
CA VAL A 132 18.63 -11.68 -1.32
C VAL A 132 18.69 -11.46 -2.83
N PHE A 133 17.69 -11.97 -3.53
CA PHE A 133 17.58 -11.77 -4.97
C PHE A 133 17.41 -10.28 -5.27
N GLN A 134 18.30 -9.72 -6.09
CA GLN A 134 18.27 -8.30 -6.46
C GLN A 134 18.30 -7.37 -5.23
N THR A 135 17.90 -6.12 -5.38
CA THR A 135 17.90 -5.08 -4.34
C THR A 135 16.63 -5.08 -3.47
N ARG A 136 15.96 -6.23 -3.33
CA ARG A 136 14.71 -6.34 -2.57
C ARG A 136 14.89 -5.95 -1.10
N ASP A 137 15.92 -6.49 -0.45
CA ASP A 137 16.27 -6.13 0.93
C ASP A 137 16.65 -4.65 1.02
N VAL A 138 17.49 -4.15 0.11
CA VAL A 138 17.93 -2.75 0.07
C VAL A 138 16.76 -1.77 0.03
N PHE A 139 15.79 -1.95 -0.86
CA PHE A 139 14.67 -1.01 -0.98
C PHE A 139 13.58 -1.21 0.08
N THR A 140 13.42 -2.42 0.61
CA THR A 140 12.55 -2.66 1.78
C THR A 140 13.09 -1.94 3.02
N VAL A 141 14.39 -2.07 3.28
CA VAL A 141 15.05 -1.40 4.40
C VAL A 141 15.09 0.13 4.20
N TRP A 142 15.35 0.58 2.97
CA TRP A 142 15.23 2.01 2.62
C TRP A 142 13.85 2.55 2.94
N GLY A 143 12.79 1.80 2.63
CA GLY A 143 11.42 2.17 2.93
C GLY A 143 11.14 2.31 4.43
N ILE A 144 11.65 1.39 5.24
CA ILE A 144 11.55 1.47 6.71
C ILE A 144 12.30 2.70 7.24
N LEU A 145 13.49 3.02 6.71
CA LEU A 145 14.19 4.26 7.06
C LEU A 145 13.36 5.51 6.71
N GLN A 146 12.73 5.51 5.54
CA GLN A 146 11.89 6.64 5.14
C GLN A 146 10.66 6.78 6.05
N LEU A 147 10.09 5.67 6.53
CA LEU A 147 9.05 5.71 7.55
C LEU A 147 9.53 6.38 8.84
N LEU A 148 10.72 6.00 9.35
CA LEU A 148 11.29 6.62 10.55
C LEU A 148 11.55 8.12 10.38
N LYS A 149 11.92 8.56 9.18
CA LYS A 149 12.07 9.99 8.83
C LYS A 149 10.72 10.71 8.71
N LEU A 150 9.69 10.03 8.21
CA LEU A 150 8.36 10.60 8.07
C LEU A 150 7.68 10.78 9.42
N TYR A 151 7.88 9.83 10.33
CA TYR A 151 7.30 9.84 11.68
C TYR A 151 8.37 9.71 12.78
N PRO A 152 9.27 10.70 12.94
CA PRO A 152 10.33 10.65 13.94
C PRO A 152 9.77 10.44 15.35
N GLY A 153 10.31 9.45 16.06
CA GLY A 153 9.92 9.13 17.44
C GLY A 153 8.53 8.50 17.61
N LYS A 154 7.75 8.29 16.54
CA LYS A 154 6.41 7.68 16.64
C LYS A 154 6.42 6.16 16.43
N VAL A 155 7.44 5.62 15.75
CA VAL A 155 7.61 4.16 15.59
C VAL A 155 8.24 3.61 16.87
N PRO A 156 7.61 2.64 17.55
CA PRO A 156 8.11 2.10 18.80
C PRO A 156 9.37 1.25 18.60
N ASP A 157 10.08 0.99 19.71
CA ASP A 157 11.10 -0.05 19.73
C ASP A 157 10.49 -1.39 19.31
N LEU A 158 11.08 -2.05 18.31
CA LEU A 158 10.57 -3.30 17.77
C LEU A 158 11.67 -4.17 17.17
N ASP A 159 11.36 -5.46 17.00
CA ASP A 159 12.29 -6.51 16.58
C ASP A 159 11.53 -7.56 15.76
N PHE A 160 11.87 -7.69 14.48
CA PHE A 160 11.14 -8.57 13.56
C PHE A 160 12.03 -9.17 12.48
N LEU A 161 11.56 -10.28 11.92
CA LEU A 161 12.21 -11.03 10.87
C LEU A 161 11.55 -10.74 9.53
N PHE A 162 12.32 -10.74 8.45
CA PHE A 162 11.82 -10.52 7.09
C PHE A 162 12.34 -11.58 6.12
N HIS A 163 11.42 -12.13 5.31
CA HIS A 163 11.71 -12.99 4.18
C HIS A 163 11.43 -12.24 2.87
N CYS A 164 12.38 -12.26 1.94
CA CYS A 164 12.35 -11.53 0.67
C CYS A 164 12.15 -12.41 -0.57
N GLY A 165 11.97 -13.72 -0.37
CA GLY A 165 11.65 -14.66 -1.44
C GLY A 165 10.29 -14.40 -2.08
N ASP A 166 9.93 -15.27 -3.03
CA ASP A 166 8.64 -15.20 -3.70
C ASP A 166 7.56 -15.98 -2.92
N LEU A 167 7.89 -17.10 -2.30
CA LEU A 167 6.90 -17.94 -1.62
C LEU A 167 6.85 -17.63 -0.12
N PRO A 168 5.65 -17.54 0.49
CA PRO A 168 5.52 -17.45 1.94
C PRO A 168 6.11 -18.69 2.62
N VAL A 169 6.63 -18.53 3.84
CA VAL A 169 7.51 -19.51 4.49
C VAL A 169 7.00 -20.06 5.82
N ILE A 170 5.82 -19.62 6.29
CA ILE A 170 5.22 -20.08 7.54
C ILE A 170 3.92 -20.86 7.26
N PRO A 171 3.99 -22.17 6.94
CA PRO A 171 2.80 -22.98 6.70
C PRO A 171 1.92 -23.05 7.95
N ARG A 172 0.62 -22.80 7.79
CA ARG A 172 -0.34 -22.86 8.89
C ARG A 172 -0.43 -24.26 9.49
N SER A 173 -0.30 -25.29 8.67
CA SER A 173 -0.38 -26.71 9.07
C SER A 173 0.59 -27.05 10.20
N ASP A 174 1.76 -26.41 10.24
CA ASP A 174 2.84 -26.70 11.17
C ASP A 174 2.52 -26.19 12.59
N TYR A 175 1.53 -25.30 12.70
CA TYR A 175 1.12 -24.64 13.94
C TYR A 175 -0.35 -24.91 14.29
N MET A 176 -0.91 -26.02 13.80
CA MET A 176 -2.27 -26.48 14.13
C MET A 176 -2.24 -27.70 15.05
N GLY A 177 -3.10 -27.71 16.08
CA GLY A 177 -3.28 -28.85 16.99
C GLY A 177 -3.16 -28.47 18.47
N ALA A 178 -3.46 -29.43 19.36
CA ALA A 178 -3.48 -29.20 20.81
C ALA A 178 -2.10 -28.86 21.41
N ASN A 179 -1.03 -29.35 20.79
CA ASN A 179 0.36 -29.17 21.22
C ASN A 179 1.20 -28.36 20.21
N ALA A 180 0.54 -27.58 19.34
CA ALA A 180 1.25 -26.77 18.36
C ALA A 180 2.03 -25.64 19.03
N SER A 181 3.25 -25.39 18.54
CA SER A 181 4.03 -24.21 18.90
C SER A 181 3.36 -22.93 18.40
N VAL A 182 3.73 -21.80 18.98
CA VAL A 182 3.33 -20.49 18.45
C VAL A 182 4.15 -20.22 17.19
N PRO A 183 3.52 -19.81 16.07
CA PRO A 183 4.25 -19.53 14.83
C PRO A 183 5.26 -18.38 15.02
N PRO A 184 6.42 -18.38 14.34
CA PRO A 184 7.29 -17.21 14.32
C PRO A 184 6.67 -16.10 13.45
N PRO A 185 6.74 -14.83 13.86
CA PRO A 185 6.27 -13.71 13.06
C PRO A 185 7.30 -13.31 12.00
N VAL A 186 7.19 -13.87 10.80
CA VAL A 186 8.05 -13.51 9.66
C VAL A 186 7.27 -12.61 8.71
N PHE A 187 7.81 -11.42 8.47
CA PHE A 187 7.28 -10.48 7.49
C PHE A 187 7.63 -10.94 6.07
N HIS A 188 6.68 -10.78 5.16
CA HIS A 188 6.79 -11.19 3.76
C HIS A 188 5.98 -10.24 2.89
N TYR A 189 6.18 -10.28 1.57
CA TYR A 189 5.47 -9.40 0.65
C TYR A 189 4.08 -9.90 0.25
N CYS A 190 3.80 -11.19 0.45
CA CYS A 190 2.48 -11.79 0.26
C CYS A 190 2.23 -12.94 1.25
N ARG A 191 0.99 -13.43 1.29
CA ARG A 191 0.62 -14.68 1.94
C ARG A 191 -0.58 -15.29 1.24
N ASP A 192 -1.00 -16.47 1.68
CA ASP A 192 -2.31 -17.02 1.33
C ASP A 192 -3.04 -17.54 2.59
N ASP A 193 -4.22 -18.13 2.40
CA ASP A 193 -5.02 -18.68 3.50
C ASP A 193 -4.33 -19.88 4.20
N SER A 194 -3.37 -20.53 3.54
CA SER A 194 -2.60 -21.68 4.03
C SER A 194 -1.31 -21.30 4.79
N THR A 195 -0.89 -20.02 4.76
CA THR A 195 0.30 -19.55 5.47
C THR A 195 -0.01 -18.47 6.52
N LEU A 196 0.97 -18.15 7.36
CA LEU A 196 0.85 -17.23 8.52
C LEU A 196 1.84 -16.05 8.46
N ASP A 197 2.55 -15.87 7.36
CA ASP A 197 3.45 -14.73 7.13
C ASP A 197 2.72 -13.39 7.30
N LEU A 198 3.46 -12.36 7.72
CA LEU A 198 2.94 -11.00 7.92
C LEU A 198 3.15 -10.16 6.66
N VAL A 199 2.07 -9.79 5.98
CA VAL A 199 2.18 -9.02 4.72
C VAL A 199 2.68 -7.60 4.95
N PHE A 200 3.64 -7.18 4.13
CA PHE A 200 4.25 -5.86 4.14
C PHE A 200 4.35 -5.29 2.73
N PRO A 201 4.32 -3.95 2.53
CA PRO A 201 4.54 -3.36 1.22
C PRO A 201 5.86 -3.81 0.59
N ASP A 202 5.82 -4.15 -0.70
CA ASP A 202 6.99 -4.60 -1.42
C ASP A 202 8.05 -3.50 -1.65
N TRP A 203 9.28 -3.89 -1.94
CA TRP A 203 10.41 -2.97 -2.16
C TRP A 203 10.17 -1.98 -3.31
N SER A 204 9.35 -2.36 -4.30
CA SER A 204 9.15 -1.59 -5.52
C SER A 204 8.34 -0.31 -5.34
N PHE A 205 7.79 -0.06 -4.15
CA PHE A 205 7.26 1.25 -3.79
C PHE A 205 8.35 2.34 -3.77
N TRP A 206 9.59 1.97 -3.40
CA TRP A 206 10.74 2.87 -3.39
C TRP A 206 11.64 2.72 -4.61
N GLY A 207 11.48 1.64 -5.38
CA GLY A 207 12.13 1.47 -6.67
C GLY A 207 12.50 0.01 -6.93
N TRP A 208 12.69 -0.31 -8.20
CA TRP A 208 13.24 -1.60 -8.63
C TRP A 208 14.21 -1.37 -9.80
N PRO A 209 15.48 -1.02 -9.46
CA PRO A 209 16.49 -0.56 -10.41
C PRO A 209 16.83 -1.54 -11.53
N GLU A 210 16.88 -2.84 -11.23
CA GLU A 210 17.31 -3.89 -12.14
C GLU A 210 16.46 -3.99 -13.40
N ILE A 211 15.21 -3.52 -13.32
CA ILE A 211 14.28 -3.43 -14.45
C ILE A 211 13.74 -2.01 -14.66
N ASN A 212 14.47 -1.01 -14.13
CA ASN A 212 14.20 0.42 -14.29
C ASN A 212 12.76 0.85 -13.93
N ILE A 213 12.15 0.19 -12.94
CA ILE A 213 10.86 0.62 -12.39
C ILE A 213 11.13 1.68 -11.33
N ARG A 214 10.66 2.90 -11.63
CA ARG A 214 10.85 4.07 -10.77
C ARG A 214 10.05 3.98 -9.46
N PRO A 215 10.47 4.74 -8.43
CA PRO A 215 9.69 4.92 -7.21
C PRO A 215 8.23 5.27 -7.48
N TRP A 216 7.35 4.80 -6.61
CA TRP A 216 5.91 4.82 -6.86
C TRP A 216 5.33 6.22 -7.02
N VAL A 217 5.84 7.23 -6.30
CA VAL A 217 5.38 8.63 -6.46
C VAL A 217 5.51 9.10 -7.91
N SER A 218 6.69 8.91 -8.50
CA SER A 218 6.96 9.34 -9.87
C SER A 218 6.26 8.45 -10.88
N LEU A 219 6.35 7.13 -10.72
CA LEU A 219 5.71 6.19 -11.65
C LEU A 219 4.18 6.36 -11.67
N LYS A 220 3.55 6.60 -10.52
CA LYS A 220 2.11 6.90 -10.45
C LYS A 220 1.75 8.15 -11.27
N ASN A 221 2.57 9.19 -11.19
CA ASN A 221 2.37 10.42 -11.97
C ASN A 221 2.59 10.19 -13.47
N GLU A 222 3.58 9.38 -13.84
CA GLU A 222 3.81 8.96 -15.22
C GLU A 222 2.66 8.11 -15.77
N LEU A 223 2.14 7.16 -15.01
CA LEU A 223 0.94 6.37 -15.36
C LEU A 223 -0.30 7.28 -15.51
N LYS A 224 -0.49 8.27 -14.63
CA LYS A 224 -1.56 9.29 -14.77
C LYS A 224 -1.43 10.07 -16.09
N LYS A 225 -0.21 10.39 -16.53
CA LYS A 225 0.05 11.03 -17.85
C LYS A 225 -0.15 10.04 -19.00
N GLY A 226 0.38 8.82 -18.88
CA GLY A 226 0.26 7.72 -19.84
C GLY A 226 -1.19 7.39 -20.18
N ASN A 227 -2.05 7.31 -19.17
CA ASN A 227 -3.48 7.04 -19.35
C ASN A 227 -4.20 8.10 -20.20
N LYS A 228 -3.71 9.35 -20.21
CA LYS A 228 -4.28 10.46 -20.97
C LYS A 228 -3.80 10.48 -22.43
N LYS A 229 -2.75 9.74 -22.79
CA LYS A 229 -2.20 9.71 -24.16
C LYS A 229 -3.22 9.20 -25.18
N ILE A 230 -3.99 8.17 -24.82
CA ILE A 230 -5.02 7.56 -25.67
C ILE A 230 -6.34 7.51 -24.91
N LYS A 231 -7.38 8.19 -25.44
CA LYS A 231 -8.74 8.09 -24.90
C LYS A 231 -9.14 6.62 -24.82
N TRP A 232 -9.71 6.17 -23.70
CA TRP A 232 -10.02 4.76 -23.45
C TRP A 232 -10.74 4.06 -24.61
N ARG A 233 -11.77 4.70 -25.19
CA ARG A 233 -12.53 4.16 -26.34
C ARG A 233 -11.68 3.94 -27.61
N LYS A 234 -10.55 4.64 -27.75
CA LYS A 234 -9.60 4.50 -28.86
C LYS A 234 -8.46 3.50 -28.57
N ARG A 235 -8.39 2.94 -27.36
CA ARG A 235 -7.43 1.89 -27.03
C ARG A 235 -7.74 0.62 -27.81
N LYS A 236 -6.70 -0.21 -28.03
CA LYS A 236 -6.83 -1.48 -28.73
C LYS A 236 -7.85 -2.38 -28.01
N PRO A 237 -8.83 -2.97 -28.72
CA PRO A 237 -9.96 -3.67 -28.11
C PRO A 237 -9.65 -5.11 -27.69
N TYR A 238 -8.39 -5.40 -27.32
CA TYR A 238 -7.91 -6.74 -26.98
C TYR A 238 -7.40 -6.79 -25.54
N ALA A 239 -7.43 -7.98 -24.96
CA ALA A 239 -6.69 -8.26 -23.73
C ALA A 239 -5.20 -8.29 -24.01
N HIS A 240 -4.42 -7.75 -23.08
CA HIS A 240 -2.98 -7.66 -23.22
C HIS A 240 -2.27 -8.15 -21.95
N TRP A 241 -1.25 -8.97 -22.16
CA TRP A 241 -0.30 -9.37 -21.12
C TRP A 241 1.10 -9.40 -21.69
N GLN A 242 2.07 -9.02 -20.86
CA GLN A 242 3.48 -9.16 -21.18
C GLN A 242 4.24 -9.51 -19.90
N GLY A 243 5.10 -10.52 -19.96
CA GLY A 243 5.89 -10.95 -18.81
C GLY A 243 6.70 -12.21 -19.04
N ASN A 244 7.24 -12.78 -17.96
CA ASN A 244 7.91 -14.08 -18.00
C ASN A 244 6.87 -15.20 -17.90
N SER A 245 6.69 -15.95 -18.97
CA SER A 245 5.75 -17.07 -19.03
C SER A 245 6.26 -18.34 -18.35
N TRP A 246 7.58 -18.52 -18.28
CA TRP A 246 8.24 -19.74 -17.77
C TRP A 246 8.36 -19.81 -16.24
N VAL A 247 8.00 -18.75 -15.51
CA VAL A 247 8.19 -18.70 -14.03
C VAL A 247 7.11 -19.47 -13.26
N SER A 248 6.02 -19.84 -13.92
CA SER A 248 4.97 -20.70 -13.35
C SER A 248 4.18 -21.38 -14.47
N ASP A 249 3.69 -22.59 -14.17
CA ASP A 249 2.84 -23.35 -15.10
C ASP A 249 1.59 -22.55 -15.48
N ASN A 250 1.06 -21.75 -14.56
CA ASN A 250 -0.13 -20.95 -14.82
C ASN A 250 0.10 -19.88 -15.91
N ARG A 251 1.28 -19.25 -15.94
CA ARG A 251 1.65 -18.31 -17.01
C ARG A 251 2.00 -19.02 -18.31
N GLY A 252 2.64 -20.19 -18.23
CA GLY A 252 2.87 -21.03 -19.40
C GLY A 252 1.56 -21.44 -20.07
N ASP A 253 0.54 -21.79 -19.27
CA ASP A 253 -0.80 -22.12 -19.75
C ASP A 253 -1.52 -20.91 -20.35
N LEU A 254 -1.38 -19.71 -19.76
CA LEU A 254 -1.94 -18.47 -20.33
C LEU A 254 -1.46 -18.23 -21.77
N MET A 255 -0.21 -18.57 -22.09
CA MET A 255 0.33 -18.37 -23.45
C MET A 255 -0.41 -19.18 -24.52
N LYS A 256 -1.15 -20.24 -24.16
CA LYS A 256 -2.00 -20.99 -25.10
C LYS A 256 -3.21 -20.19 -25.59
N CYS A 257 -3.56 -19.10 -24.89
CA CYS A 257 -4.63 -18.20 -25.31
C CYS A 257 -4.18 -17.17 -26.35
N ASN A 258 -2.92 -17.18 -26.78
CA ASN A 258 -2.44 -16.26 -27.80
C ASN A 258 -3.04 -16.58 -29.18
N VAL A 259 -2.96 -15.62 -30.10
CA VAL A 259 -3.47 -15.79 -31.46
C VAL A 259 -2.75 -16.94 -32.19
N THR A 260 -3.53 -17.76 -32.89
CA THR A 260 -3.06 -18.84 -33.77
C THR A 260 -3.83 -18.77 -35.09
N ASP A 261 -3.40 -19.52 -36.11
CA ASP A 261 -4.14 -19.61 -37.39
C ASP A 261 -5.56 -20.18 -37.24
N LYS A 262 -5.84 -20.88 -36.14
CA LYS A 262 -7.12 -21.55 -35.88
C LYS A 262 -8.02 -20.78 -34.92
N ASN A 263 -7.44 -20.09 -33.94
CA ASN A 263 -8.16 -19.48 -32.82
C ASN A 263 -7.59 -18.09 -32.48
N ASP A 264 -8.49 -17.13 -32.24
CA ASP A 264 -8.19 -15.83 -31.62
C ASP A 264 -9.11 -15.63 -30.39
N TRP A 265 -8.53 -15.73 -29.20
CA TRP A 265 -9.22 -15.51 -27.93
C TRP A 265 -9.33 -14.03 -27.52
N ASN A 266 -9.11 -13.11 -28.47
CA ASN A 266 -8.98 -11.68 -28.23
C ASN A 266 -7.86 -11.29 -27.25
N ALA A 267 -6.85 -12.15 -27.09
CA ALA A 267 -5.69 -11.92 -26.23
C ALA A 267 -4.41 -11.68 -27.04
N ARG A 268 -3.57 -10.75 -26.57
CA ARG A 268 -2.27 -10.39 -27.14
C ARG A 268 -1.23 -10.60 -26.05
N LEU A 269 -0.54 -11.73 -26.11
CA LEU A 269 0.34 -12.21 -25.04
C LEU A 269 1.79 -12.22 -25.52
N TYR A 270 2.69 -11.66 -24.72
CA TYR A 270 4.09 -11.48 -25.12
C TYR A 270 5.05 -11.93 -24.02
N GLN A 271 6.03 -12.75 -24.40
CA GLN A 271 7.18 -13.06 -23.55
C GLN A 271 8.15 -11.89 -23.55
N VAL A 272 8.60 -11.45 -22.37
CA VAL A 272 9.65 -10.43 -22.27
C VAL A 272 11.01 -11.08 -22.53
N ASN A 273 11.82 -10.42 -23.37
CA ASN A 273 13.24 -10.68 -23.46
C ASN A 273 14.01 -9.61 -22.66
N TRP A 274 14.42 -9.96 -21.44
CA TRP A 274 15.11 -9.01 -20.56
C TRP A 274 16.48 -8.58 -21.08
N GLU A 275 17.19 -9.44 -21.84
CA GLU A 275 18.46 -9.05 -22.44
C GLU A 275 18.28 -7.93 -23.47
N ASP A 276 17.24 -8.01 -24.29
CA ASP A 276 16.92 -6.98 -25.28
C ASP A 276 16.39 -5.70 -24.62
N GLU A 277 15.60 -5.82 -23.54
CA GLU A 277 15.17 -4.66 -22.77
C GLU A 277 16.36 -3.93 -22.15
N ILE A 278 17.33 -4.65 -21.57
CA ILE A 278 18.55 -4.03 -21.04
C ILE A 278 19.31 -3.29 -22.14
N LYS A 279 19.52 -3.94 -23.30
CA LYS A 279 20.22 -3.34 -24.46
C LYS A 279 19.52 -2.10 -25.01
N THR A 280 18.18 -2.07 -24.96
CA THR A 280 17.37 -0.98 -25.52
C THR A 280 17.01 0.09 -24.48
N GLY A 281 17.37 -0.10 -23.21
CA GLY A 281 17.06 0.82 -22.12
C GLY A 281 15.60 0.77 -21.66
N PHE A 282 15.00 -0.43 -21.65
CA PHE A 282 13.64 -0.72 -21.17
C PHE A 282 12.51 0.03 -21.92
N LYS A 283 12.76 0.38 -23.19
CA LYS A 283 11.82 1.19 -23.98
C LYS A 283 10.47 0.51 -24.21
N HIS A 284 10.45 -0.82 -24.34
CA HIS A 284 9.20 -1.55 -24.58
C HIS A 284 8.53 -2.03 -23.29
N THR A 285 9.29 -2.10 -22.19
CA THR A 285 8.77 -2.45 -20.86
C THR A 285 8.44 -1.25 -19.96
N ASN A 286 8.53 -0.01 -20.47
CA ASN A 286 8.09 1.17 -19.74
C ASN A 286 6.59 1.10 -19.38
N LEU A 287 6.29 0.96 -18.10
CA LEU A 287 4.93 0.75 -17.59
C LEU A 287 3.96 1.90 -17.95
N ALA A 288 4.44 3.15 -17.98
CA ALA A 288 3.61 4.32 -18.30
C ALA A 288 3.16 4.34 -19.78
N ASP A 289 3.87 3.62 -20.65
CA ASP A 289 3.56 3.52 -22.08
C ASP A 289 2.71 2.29 -22.44
N GLN A 290 2.45 1.40 -21.46
CA GLN A 290 1.72 0.15 -21.69
C GLN A 290 0.19 0.28 -21.57
N CYS A 291 -0.35 1.43 -21.18
CA CYS A 291 -1.79 1.64 -21.00
C CYS A 291 -2.52 1.89 -22.34
N THR A 292 -2.27 1.02 -23.33
CA THR A 292 -2.71 1.16 -24.74
C THR A 292 -3.85 0.24 -25.14
N HIS A 293 -4.19 -0.74 -24.30
CA HIS A 293 -5.25 -1.72 -24.52
C HIS A 293 -6.43 -1.46 -23.56
N ARG A 294 -7.65 -1.81 -23.98
CA ARG A 294 -8.86 -1.67 -23.15
C ARG A 294 -8.81 -2.60 -21.93
N TYR A 295 -8.19 -3.77 -22.08
CA TYR A 295 -8.10 -4.81 -21.07
C TYR A 295 -6.65 -5.19 -20.80
N LYS A 296 -6.28 -5.35 -19.53
CA LYS A 296 -4.96 -5.85 -19.12
C LYS A 296 -5.14 -7.07 -18.24
N ILE A 297 -4.40 -8.13 -18.51
CA ILE A 297 -4.48 -9.36 -17.72
C ILE A 297 -3.51 -9.27 -16.55
N TYR A 298 -3.98 -9.62 -15.36
CA TYR A 298 -3.14 -9.93 -14.22
C TYR A 298 -3.15 -11.44 -13.98
N ILE A 299 -1.96 -12.00 -13.79
CA ILE A 299 -1.75 -13.42 -13.44
C ILE A 299 -0.49 -13.53 -12.58
N GLU A 300 -0.60 -14.37 -11.55
CA GLU A 300 0.48 -14.66 -10.61
C GLU A 300 1.71 -15.27 -11.29
N GLY A 301 2.88 -15.00 -10.71
CA GLY A 301 4.15 -15.59 -11.14
C GLY A 301 4.42 -16.85 -10.34
N ARG A 302 5.60 -16.93 -9.71
CA ARG A 302 5.90 -17.94 -8.68
C ARG A 302 4.97 -17.82 -7.47
N ALA A 303 4.56 -16.59 -7.16
CA ALA A 303 3.56 -16.24 -6.16
C ALA A 303 2.82 -14.96 -6.61
N TRP A 304 2.49 -14.04 -5.69
CA TRP A 304 1.99 -12.71 -6.05
C TRP A 304 2.93 -12.03 -7.07
N SER A 305 2.38 -11.23 -7.98
CA SER A 305 3.19 -10.47 -8.92
C SER A 305 3.11 -8.98 -8.62
N VAL A 306 4.29 -8.38 -8.43
CA VAL A 306 4.50 -6.93 -8.24
C VAL A 306 3.79 -6.07 -9.32
N SER A 307 3.52 -6.66 -10.50
CA SER A 307 2.82 -6.03 -11.61
C SER A 307 1.36 -5.64 -11.34
N GLU A 308 0.70 -6.22 -10.32
CA GLU A 308 -0.73 -6.03 -10.04
C GLU A 308 -1.11 -4.55 -9.94
N LYS A 309 -0.41 -3.80 -9.07
CA LYS A 309 -0.67 -2.37 -8.87
C LYS A 309 -0.47 -1.56 -10.14
N TYR A 310 0.53 -1.89 -10.97
CA TYR A 310 0.79 -1.17 -12.22
C TYR A 310 -0.26 -1.48 -13.29
N ILE A 311 -0.74 -2.72 -13.36
CA ILE A 311 -1.80 -3.16 -14.27
C ILE A 311 -3.11 -2.44 -13.92
N LEU A 312 -3.51 -2.48 -12.65
CA LEU A 312 -4.72 -1.82 -12.16
C LEU A 312 -4.67 -0.30 -12.37
N ALA A 313 -3.50 0.33 -12.28
CA ALA A 313 -3.34 1.78 -12.47
C ALA A 313 -3.56 2.29 -13.92
N CYS A 314 -3.74 1.42 -14.92
CA CYS A 314 -3.82 1.82 -16.33
C CYS A 314 -5.19 2.37 -16.79
N ASP A 315 -6.21 2.46 -15.94
CA ASP A 315 -7.63 2.71 -16.32
C ASP A 315 -8.19 1.68 -17.32
N SER A 316 -7.44 0.63 -17.66
CA SER A 316 -7.90 -0.53 -18.41
C SER A 316 -8.70 -1.41 -17.47
N MET A 317 -9.74 -2.07 -17.98
CA MET A 317 -10.43 -3.09 -17.18
C MET A 317 -9.45 -4.24 -16.96
N THR A 318 -9.07 -4.46 -15.71
CA THR A 318 -8.13 -5.52 -15.35
C THR A 318 -8.86 -6.85 -15.38
N LEU A 319 -8.37 -7.79 -16.15
CA LEU A 319 -8.81 -9.18 -16.19
C LEU A 319 -7.95 -9.94 -15.18
N LEU A 320 -8.49 -10.19 -14.00
CA LEU A 320 -7.74 -10.71 -12.86
C LEU A 320 -7.97 -12.22 -12.76
N VAL A 321 -6.97 -13.01 -13.20
CA VAL A 321 -6.98 -14.47 -13.05
C VAL A 321 -6.97 -14.81 -11.56
N LYS A 322 -7.96 -15.59 -11.11
CA LYS A 322 -8.20 -15.87 -9.67
C LYS A 322 -6.88 -16.12 -8.92
N PRO A 323 -6.47 -15.20 -8.03
CA PRO A 323 -5.18 -15.27 -7.37
C PRO A 323 -5.24 -16.24 -6.19
N GLN A 324 -4.14 -16.90 -5.90
CA GLN A 324 -3.94 -17.66 -4.66
C GLN A 324 -3.42 -16.76 -3.54
N PHE A 325 -2.47 -15.89 -3.88
CA PHE A 325 -1.77 -15.03 -2.94
C PHE A 325 -2.43 -13.66 -2.85
N TYR A 326 -2.27 -13.03 -1.69
CA TYR A 326 -2.64 -11.65 -1.48
C TYR A 326 -1.51 -10.88 -0.80
N ASP A 327 -1.42 -9.59 -1.13
CA ASP A 327 -0.55 -8.63 -0.46
C ASP A 327 -1.37 -7.81 0.55
N PHE A 328 -0.80 -6.71 1.01
CA PHE A 328 -1.38 -5.88 2.04
C PHE A 328 -2.71 -5.18 1.66
N PHE A 329 -3.06 -5.05 0.38
CA PHE A 329 -4.29 -4.39 -0.05
C PHE A 329 -5.25 -5.28 -0.86
N THR A 330 -4.74 -6.33 -1.53
CA THR A 330 -5.51 -7.03 -2.56
C THR A 330 -6.75 -7.76 -2.06
N ARG A 331 -6.79 -8.16 -0.77
CA ARG A 331 -8.00 -8.70 -0.11
C ARG A 331 -9.22 -7.78 -0.21
N SER A 332 -9.00 -6.48 -0.35
CA SER A 332 -10.07 -5.48 -0.44
C SER A 332 -10.47 -5.14 -1.87
N LEU A 333 -9.80 -5.69 -2.88
CA LEU A 333 -10.28 -5.61 -4.26
C LEU A 333 -11.60 -6.37 -4.40
N GLN A 334 -12.50 -5.85 -5.23
CA GLN A 334 -13.86 -6.37 -5.35
C GLN A 334 -14.11 -6.72 -6.82
N PRO A 335 -14.50 -7.97 -7.14
CA PRO A 335 -14.82 -8.35 -8.51
C PRO A 335 -16.01 -7.53 -9.02
N LEU A 336 -16.01 -7.20 -10.31
CA LEU A 336 -16.96 -6.34 -11.01
C LEU A 336 -17.02 -4.88 -10.52
N VAL A 337 -16.25 -4.52 -9.49
CA VAL A 337 -16.04 -3.12 -9.08
C VAL A 337 -14.66 -2.66 -9.52
N HIS A 338 -13.61 -3.35 -9.08
CA HIS A 338 -12.21 -2.96 -9.33
C HIS A 338 -11.59 -3.72 -10.53
N TYR A 339 -12.10 -4.90 -10.84
CA TYR A 339 -11.57 -5.78 -11.89
C TYR A 339 -12.64 -6.75 -12.39
N TRP A 340 -12.41 -7.39 -13.54
CA TRP A 340 -13.19 -8.51 -14.04
C TRP A 340 -12.53 -9.84 -13.66
N PRO A 341 -13.20 -10.74 -12.91
CA PRO A 341 -12.58 -12.02 -12.50
C PRO A 341 -12.44 -12.96 -13.69
N ILE A 342 -11.32 -13.66 -13.78
CA ILE A 342 -11.06 -14.68 -14.80
C ILE A 342 -10.95 -16.06 -14.14
N ASN A 343 -11.70 -17.02 -14.66
CA ASN A 343 -11.64 -18.41 -14.21
C ASN A 343 -10.29 -19.02 -14.59
N ASN A 344 -9.51 -19.44 -13.60
CA ASN A 344 -8.19 -19.99 -13.83
C ASN A 344 -8.23 -21.32 -14.62
N ASN A 345 -9.27 -22.16 -14.42
CA ASN A 345 -9.36 -23.46 -15.08
C ASN A 345 -9.77 -23.37 -16.55
N ASN A 346 -10.40 -22.26 -16.96
CA ASN A 346 -10.88 -22.04 -18.32
C ASN A 346 -10.52 -20.64 -18.85
N LYS A 347 -9.27 -20.24 -18.62
CA LYS A 347 -8.81 -18.85 -18.77
C LYS A 347 -8.98 -18.28 -20.18
N CYS A 348 -8.78 -19.07 -21.25
CA CYS A 348 -8.87 -18.52 -22.61
C CYS A 348 -10.30 -18.12 -22.98
N GLN A 349 -11.28 -18.98 -22.67
CA GLN A 349 -12.71 -18.69 -22.90
C GLN A 349 -13.18 -17.56 -21.98
N SER A 350 -12.79 -17.59 -20.70
CA SER A 350 -13.12 -16.53 -19.72
C SER A 350 -12.56 -15.16 -20.15
N ILE A 351 -11.32 -15.11 -20.66
CA ILE A 351 -10.73 -13.88 -21.24
C ILE A 351 -11.50 -13.42 -22.46
N GLN A 352 -11.79 -14.31 -23.40
CA GLN A 352 -12.54 -13.96 -24.61
C GLN A 352 -13.91 -13.38 -24.27
N PHE A 353 -14.66 -14.06 -23.38
CA PHE A 353 -15.96 -13.61 -22.91
C PHE A 353 -15.90 -12.21 -22.28
N ALA A 354 -14.92 -11.97 -21.39
CA ALA A 354 -14.72 -10.66 -20.75
C ALA A 354 -14.43 -9.54 -21.78
N VAL A 355 -13.64 -9.85 -22.82
CA VAL A 355 -13.30 -8.90 -23.88
C VAL A 355 -14.50 -8.62 -24.78
N ASP A 356 -15.26 -9.65 -25.18
CA ASP A 356 -16.45 -9.51 -26.01
C ASP A 356 -17.54 -8.72 -25.29
N TRP A 357 -17.76 -9.01 -24.00
CA TRP A 357 -18.65 -8.23 -23.15
C TRP A 357 -18.17 -6.79 -23.05
N GLY A 358 -16.91 -6.56 -22.68
CA GLY A 358 -16.41 -5.19 -22.50
C GLY A 358 -16.42 -4.35 -23.78
N ASN A 359 -16.28 -4.98 -24.95
CA ASN A 359 -16.34 -4.31 -26.24
C ASN A 359 -17.78 -3.93 -26.63
N SER A 360 -18.76 -4.69 -26.15
CA SER A 360 -20.19 -4.43 -26.29
C SER A 360 -20.70 -3.41 -25.27
N TYR A 361 -20.16 -3.44 -24.04
CA TYR A 361 -20.54 -2.62 -22.88
C TYR A 361 -19.37 -1.72 -22.44
N GLN A 362 -18.97 -0.85 -23.36
CA GLN A 362 -17.75 -0.04 -23.22
C GLN A 362 -17.78 0.94 -22.03
N ASN A 363 -18.94 1.47 -21.66
CA ASN A 363 -19.03 2.41 -20.55
C ASN A 363 -18.81 1.70 -19.21
N GLU A 364 -19.40 0.51 -19.09
CA GLU A 364 -19.34 -0.38 -17.93
C GLU A 364 -17.92 -0.90 -17.75
N ALA A 365 -17.29 -1.41 -18.82
CA ALA A 365 -15.89 -1.84 -18.79
C ALA A 365 -14.94 -0.69 -18.41
N GLN A 366 -15.17 0.50 -18.96
CA GLN A 366 -14.39 1.68 -18.58
C GLN A 366 -14.60 2.06 -17.10
N ARG A 367 -15.82 1.91 -16.58
CA ARG A 367 -16.15 2.17 -15.17
C ARG A 367 -15.38 1.24 -14.24
N ILE A 368 -15.33 -0.06 -14.54
CA ILE A 368 -14.56 -1.04 -13.76
C ILE A 368 -13.07 -0.67 -13.78
N GLY A 369 -12.50 -0.45 -14.97
CA GLY A 369 -11.08 -0.09 -15.10
C GLY A 369 -10.69 1.19 -14.36
N ARG A 370 -11.56 2.21 -14.39
CA ARG A 370 -11.36 3.45 -13.63
C ARG A 370 -11.47 3.24 -12.12
N ALA A 371 -12.42 2.44 -11.66
CA ALA A 371 -12.58 2.15 -10.25
C ALA A 371 -11.37 1.41 -9.68
N GLY A 372 -10.85 0.38 -10.37
CA GLY A 372 -9.60 -0.30 -9.97
C GLY A 372 -8.39 0.64 -9.96
N SER A 373 -8.26 1.47 -10.99
CA SER A 373 -7.18 2.46 -11.09
C SER A 373 -7.25 3.53 -10.00
N ASN A 374 -8.45 3.99 -9.64
CA ASN A 374 -8.66 4.94 -8.55
C ASN A 374 -8.31 4.31 -7.20
N PHE A 375 -8.73 3.06 -6.96
CA PHE A 375 -8.35 2.32 -5.75
C PHE A 375 -6.82 2.29 -5.59
N ILE A 376 -6.06 2.00 -6.64
CA ILE A 376 -4.60 1.98 -6.57
C ILE A 376 -4.00 3.38 -6.41
N LYS A 377 -4.41 4.36 -7.23
CA LYS A 377 -3.74 5.67 -7.26
C LYS A 377 -3.99 6.51 -6.01
N GLU A 378 -5.17 6.39 -5.44
CA GLU A 378 -5.60 7.15 -4.27
C GLU A 378 -5.49 6.31 -3.00
N GLY A 379 -5.88 5.03 -3.05
CA GLY A 379 -5.77 4.12 -1.91
C GLY A 379 -4.34 3.70 -1.59
N LEU A 380 -3.44 3.62 -2.58
CA LEU A 380 -2.01 3.32 -2.39
C LEU A 380 -1.12 4.53 -2.64
N LYS A 381 -1.57 5.76 -2.40
CA LYS A 381 -0.65 6.91 -2.35
C LYS A 381 0.43 6.67 -1.28
N MET A 382 1.64 7.23 -1.46
CA MET A 382 2.77 6.87 -0.56
C MET A 382 2.51 7.22 0.90
N GLU A 383 1.68 8.22 1.17
CA GLU A 383 1.21 8.55 2.51
C GLU A 383 0.48 7.36 3.15
N ASN A 384 -0.43 6.70 2.40
CA ASN A 384 -1.12 5.52 2.87
C ASN A 384 -0.18 4.30 2.96
N VAL A 385 0.84 4.19 2.10
CA VAL A 385 1.83 3.10 2.20
C VAL A 385 2.61 3.23 3.50
N TYR A 386 3.10 4.44 3.83
CA TYR A 386 3.78 4.68 5.10
C TYR A 386 2.85 4.53 6.30
N ASP A 387 1.60 4.99 6.23
CA ASP A 387 0.64 4.79 7.31
C ASP A 387 0.34 3.30 7.53
N TYR A 388 0.26 2.49 6.46
CA TYR A 388 0.07 1.06 6.59
C TYR A 388 1.27 0.40 7.29
N MET A 389 2.49 0.77 6.89
CA MET A 389 3.71 0.29 7.54
C MET A 389 3.75 0.72 9.01
N TYR A 390 3.44 1.98 9.31
CA TYR A 390 3.35 2.51 10.67
C TYR A 390 2.41 1.65 11.52
N HIS A 391 1.17 1.45 11.07
CA HIS A 391 0.18 0.70 11.83
C HIS A 391 0.54 -0.78 11.96
N THR A 392 1.09 -1.39 10.92
CA THR A 392 1.53 -2.79 10.97
C THR A 392 2.61 -2.97 12.03
N LEU A 393 3.63 -2.11 12.01
CA LEU A 393 4.75 -2.16 12.96
C LEU A 393 4.33 -1.77 14.38
N ASN A 394 3.44 -0.79 14.53
CA ASN A 394 2.95 -0.34 15.83
C ASN A 394 2.03 -1.40 16.49
N GLU A 395 1.11 -2.00 15.74
CA GLU A 395 0.28 -3.10 16.26
C GLU A 395 1.11 -4.36 16.54
N TYR A 396 2.13 -4.64 15.73
CA TYR A 396 3.10 -5.70 16.00
C TYR A 396 3.86 -5.46 17.32
N ALA A 397 4.39 -4.25 17.52
CA ALA A 397 5.16 -3.91 18.72
C ALA A 397 4.35 -4.06 20.01
N LYS A 398 3.03 -3.78 19.98
CA LYS A 398 2.13 -4.01 21.13
C LYS A 398 2.05 -5.46 21.59
N LEU A 399 2.40 -6.41 20.72
CA LEU A 399 2.42 -7.84 21.05
C LEU A 399 3.74 -8.27 21.69
N MET A 400 4.80 -7.47 21.58
CA MET A 400 6.12 -7.81 22.11
C MET A 400 6.11 -7.85 23.64
N LYS A 401 6.72 -8.90 24.18
CA LYS A 401 6.84 -9.17 25.63
C LYS A 401 8.25 -8.96 26.17
N TYR A 402 9.12 -8.36 25.37
CA TYR A 402 10.52 -8.09 25.72
C TYR A 402 10.96 -6.78 25.10
N LYS A 403 11.96 -6.13 25.71
CA LYS A 403 12.63 -4.99 25.10
C LYS A 403 13.63 -5.48 24.05
N PRO A 404 13.58 -4.99 22.80
CA PRO A 404 14.60 -5.28 21.79
C PRO A 404 16.01 -4.99 22.30
N THR A 405 16.98 -5.79 21.87
CA THR A 405 18.40 -5.56 22.15
C THR A 405 19.17 -5.76 20.86
N VAL A 406 19.96 -4.77 20.46
CA VAL A 406 20.75 -4.82 19.21
C VAL A 406 21.75 -5.98 19.29
N PRO A 407 21.65 -6.99 18.38
CA PRO A 407 22.61 -8.08 18.33
C PRO A 407 24.02 -7.59 17.95
N PRO A 408 25.11 -8.24 18.40
CA PRO A 408 26.47 -7.79 18.10
C PRO A 408 26.82 -7.71 16.61
N LYS A 409 26.13 -8.47 15.75
CA LYS A 409 26.34 -8.48 14.29
C LYS A 409 25.49 -7.47 13.53
N ALA A 410 24.52 -6.85 14.21
CA ALA A 410 23.63 -5.90 13.56
C ALA A 410 24.37 -4.58 13.26
N ILE A 411 24.10 -4.01 12.10
CA ILE A 411 24.66 -2.73 11.67
C ILE A 411 23.61 -1.64 11.79
N GLU A 412 24.02 -0.45 12.26
CA GLU A 412 23.17 0.75 12.23
C GLU A 412 23.01 1.25 10.80
N LEU A 413 21.78 1.54 10.40
CA LEU A 413 21.44 2.02 9.07
C LEU A 413 20.77 3.40 9.14
N CYS A 414 21.07 4.22 8.15
CA CYS A 414 20.49 5.54 7.94
C CYS A 414 20.51 5.90 6.45
N SER A 415 19.93 7.05 6.10
CA SER A 415 19.84 7.46 4.70
C SER A 415 21.23 7.63 4.08
N GLU A 416 22.19 8.12 4.87
CA GLU A 416 23.55 8.40 4.47
C GLU A 416 24.30 7.11 4.14
N THR A 417 24.32 6.12 5.05
CA THR A 417 25.01 4.84 4.83
C THR A 417 24.45 4.05 3.66
N MET A 418 23.15 4.22 3.34
CA MET A 418 22.52 3.52 2.22
C MET A 418 22.59 4.27 0.87
N ALA A 419 22.67 5.60 0.86
CA ALA A 419 22.61 6.40 -0.37
C ALA A 419 23.93 7.07 -0.76
N CYS A 420 24.78 7.46 0.20
CA CYS A 420 26.06 8.11 -0.09
C CYS A 420 27.11 7.11 -0.57
N SER A 421 27.10 5.90 0.00
CA SER A 421 27.97 4.78 -0.40
C SER A 421 27.46 4.00 -1.63
N GLU A 422 26.35 4.44 -2.23
CA GLU A 422 25.79 3.81 -3.42
C GLU A 422 26.50 4.33 -4.68
N HIS A 423 27.08 3.40 -5.43
CA HIS A 423 27.80 3.70 -6.67
C HIS A 423 26.99 3.36 -7.92
N GLU A 424 25.97 2.51 -7.80
CA GLU A 424 25.07 2.21 -8.91
C GLU A 424 24.08 3.37 -9.09
N GLU A 425 24.24 4.11 -10.18
CA GLU A 425 23.41 5.29 -10.49
C GLU A 425 21.90 5.05 -10.39
N PRO A 426 21.32 3.97 -10.95
CA PRO A 426 19.91 3.67 -10.78
C PRO A 426 19.47 3.53 -9.31
N ASN A 427 20.27 2.85 -8.48
CA ASN A 427 19.98 2.64 -7.07
C ASN A 427 20.06 3.98 -6.32
N LYS A 428 21.12 4.75 -6.55
CA LYS A 428 21.33 6.06 -5.92
C LYS A 428 20.20 7.03 -6.27
N ARG A 429 19.88 7.14 -7.55
CA ARG A 429 18.81 7.99 -8.06
C ARG A 429 17.46 7.64 -7.44
N PHE A 430 17.11 6.35 -7.37
CA PHE A 430 15.82 5.91 -6.83
C PHE A 430 15.72 6.14 -5.33
N LYS A 431 16.80 5.96 -4.57
CA LYS A 431 16.87 6.34 -3.15
C LYS A 431 16.63 7.85 -2.98
N VAL A 432 17.37 8.69 -3.70
CA VAL A 432 17.24 10.17 -3.63
C VAL A 432 15.84 10.66 -4.02
N GLU A 433 15.27 10.05 -5.06
CA GLU A 433 13.93 10.36 -5.58
C GLU A 433 12.81 9.95 -4.62
N SER A 434 12.97 8.81 -3.93
CA SER A 434 12.00 8.31 -2.95
C SER A 434 12.24 8.78 -1.52
N MET A 435 13.29 9.57 -1.29
CA MET A 435 13.67 10.05 0.04
C MET A 435 12.63 11.00 0.62
N VAL A 436 12.19 10.72 1.85
CA VAL A 436 11.38 11.65 2.63
C VAL A 436 12.21 12.90 2.93
N LYS A 437 11.68 14.05 2.50
CA LYS A 437 12.38 15.34 2.59
C LYS A 437 12.06 16.10 3.86
N ASN A 438 10.90 15.86 4.48
CA ASN A 438 10.52 16.49 5.74
C ASN A 438 9.71 15.48 6.56
N PRO A 439 9.73 15.58 7.90
CA PRO A 439 8.75 14.92 8.75
C PRO A 439 7.32 15.26 8.33
N SER A 440 6.38 14.37 8.62
CA SER A 440 4.96 14.65 8.41
C SER A 440 4.48 15.73 9.39
N GLU A 441 3.81 16.75 8.87
CA GLU A 441 3.11 17.77 9.67
C GLU A 441 1.83 17.22 10.33
N SER A 442 1.41 16.02 9.93
CA SER A 442 0.21 15.35 10.43
C SER A 442 0.55 14.03 11.11
N SER A 443 -0.24 13.65 12.11
CA SER A 443 -0.17 12.29 12.66
C SER A 443 -0.63 11.25 11.62
N PRO A 444 -0.14 10.00 11.72
CA PRO A 444 -0.62 8.90 10.88
C PRO A 444 -2.15 8.81 10.89
N CYS A 445 -2.75 8.32 9.80
CA CYS A 445 -4.20 8.15 9.72
C CYS A 445 -4.77 7.35 10.91
N ILE A 446 -6.06 7.54 11.20
CA ILE A 446 -6.73 6.83 12.30
C ILE A 446 -7.10 5.42 11.82
N LEU A 447 -6.58 4.38 12.47
CA LEU A 447 -6.89 2.99 12.15
C LEU A 447 -8.30 2.63 12.65
N ALA A 448 -9.14 2.10 11.76
CA ALA A 448 -10.47 1.61 12.13
C ALA A 448 -10.37 0.34 12.99
N PRO A 449 -11.38 0.03 13.83
CA PRO A 449 -11.45 -1.23 14.56
C PRO A 449 -11.33 -2.47 13.65
N PRO A 450 -10.94 -3.64 14.18
CA PRO A 450 -10.87 -4.87 13.38
C PRO A 450 -12.21 -5.22 12.74
N TYR A 451 -12.17 -5.95 11.63
CA TYR A 451 -13.35 -6.65 11.14
C TYR A 451 -13.79 -7.72 12.15
N SER A 452 -15.09 -7.84 12.37
CA SER A 452 -15.68 -9.02 12.97
C SER A 452 -15.50 -10.23 12.06
N ARG A 453 -15.61 -11.44 12.63
CA ARG A 453 -15.54 -12.67 11.85
C ARG A 453 -16.62 -12.73 10.77
N ASN A 454 -17.83 -12.29 11.10
CA ASN A 454 -18.96 -12.24 10.18
C ASN A 454 -18.73 -11.25 9.03
N GLU A 455 -18.10 -10.09 9.27
CA GLU A 455 -17.73 -9.17 8.18
C GLU A 455 -16.73 -9.80 7.22
N ILE A 456 -15.69 -10.47 7.74
CA ILE A 456 -14.68 -11.16 6.91
C ILE A 456 -15.34 -12.26 6.08
N ASP A 457 -16.15 -13.11 6.71
CA ASP A 457 -16.80 -14.24 6.03
C ASP A 457 -17.79 -13.72 4.97
N ALA A 458 -18.61 -12.70 5.28
CA ALA A 458 -19.51 -12.07 4.33
C ALA A 458 -18.78 -11.43 3.13
N MET A 459 -17.62 -10.80 3.35
CA MET A 459 -16.79 -10.27 2.27
C MET A 459 -16.26 -11.38 1.37
N LYS A 460 -15.73 -12.47 1.94
CA LYS A 460 -15.23 -13.62 1.19
C LYS A 460 -16.35 -14.30 0.40
N GLU A 461 -17.49 -14.55 1.02
CA GLU A 461 -18.67 -15.14 0.39
C GLU A 461 -19.20 -14.27 -0.75
N LYS A 462 -19.29 -12.96 -0.55
CA LYS A 462 -19.72 -12.03 -1.61
C LYS A 462 -18.78 -12.06 -2.80
N GLN A 463 -17.47 -12.01 -2.57
CA GLN A 463 -16.48 -12.09 -3.64
C GLN A 463 -16.60 -13.40 -4.42
N GLU A 464 -16.76 -14.54 -3.72
CA GLU A 464 -16.89 -15.84 -4.38
C GLU A 464 -18.22 -16.01 -5.11
N SER A 465 -19.32 -15.50 -4.54
CA SER A 465 -20.63 -15.49 -5.20
C SER A 465 -20.59 -14.72 -6.51
N ILE A 466 -19.92 -13.56 -6.55
CA ILE A 466 -19.76 -12.77 -7.78
C ILE A 466 -18.91 -13.53 -8.81
N ARG A 467 -17.84 -14.20 -8.38
CA ARG A 467 -17.02 -15.03 -9.30
C ARG A 467 -17.85 -16.15 -9.92
N LYS A 468 -18.63 -16.87 -9.11
CA LYS A 468 -19.55 -17.92 -9.61
C LYS A 468 -20.58 -17.37 -10.58
N GLN A 469 -21.15 -16.20 -10.30
CA GLN A 469 -22.09 -15.54 -11.21
C GLN A 469 -21.45 -15.21 -12.57
N VAL A 470 -20.18 -14.76 -12.58
CA VAL A 470 -19.45 -14.53 -13.84
C VAL A 470 -19.21 -15.84 -14.59
N GLU A 471 -18.85 -16.93 -13.89
CA GLU A 471 -18.71 -18.26 -14.50
C GLU A 471 -20.03 -18.78 -15.09
N GLU A 472 -21.18 -18.50 -14.46
CA GLU A 472 -22.50 -18.80 -15.01
C GLU A 472 -22.80 -17.99 -16.28
N TRP A 473 -22.43 -16.71 -16.33
CA TRP A 473 -22.55 -15.89 -17.53
C TRP A 473 -21.67 -16.41 -18.68
N GLU A 474 -20.43 -16.79 -18.37
CA GLU A 474 -19.50 -17.39 -19.32
C GLU A 474 -20.07 -18.66 -19.94
N GLY A 475 -20.65 -19.54 -19.13
CA GLY A 475 -21.30 -20.78 -19.60
C GLY A 475 -22.53 -20.56 -20.50
N SER A 476 -23.10 -19.36 -20.50
CA SER A 476 -24.22 -19.02 -21.39
C SER A 476 -23.79 -18.60 -22.81
N GLU A 477 -22.49 -18.29 -22.98
CA GLU A 477 -21.82 -17.79 -24.20
C GLU A 477 -22.47 -16.55 -24.85
N ASP A 478 -23.50 -15.95 -24.23
CA ASP A 478 -24.19 -14.77 -24.74
C ASP A 478 -23.95 -13.58 -23.81
N VAL A 479 -23.03 -12.70 -24.21
CA VAL A 479 -22.67 -11.50 -23.46
C VAL A 479 -23.86 -10.56 -23.19
N ARG A 480 -24.98 -10.70 -23.92
CA ARG A 480 -26.21 -9.91 -23.69
C ARG A 480 -27.01 -10.40 -22.49
N LYS A 481 -26.73 -11.61 -21.99
CA LYS A 481 -27.36 -12.17 -20.77
C LYS A 481 -26.67 -11.69 -19.49
N VAL A 482 -25.58 -10.94 -19.61
CA VAL A 482 -24.91 -10.31 -18.47
C VAL A 482 -25.80 -9.20 -17.92
N ASN A 483 -26.31 -9.40 -16.71
CA ASN A 483 -27.05 -8.38 -15.97
C ASN A 483 -26.09 -7.68 -15.00
N TYR A 484 -25.46 -6.62 -15.48
CA TYR A 484 -24.43 -5.84 -14.76
C TYR A 484 -24.98 -4.61 -14.03
#